data_AF-A0A401UPY8-F1
#
_entry.id   AF-A0A401UPY8-F1
#
_cell.length_a   1.000
_cell.length_b   1.000
_cell.length_c   1.000
_cell.angle_alpha   90.00
_cell.angle_beta   90.00
_cell.angle_gamma   90.00
#
_symmetry.space_group_name_H-M   'P 1'
#
loop_
_entity.id
_entity.type
_entity.pdbx_description
1 polymer ?
#
loop_
_entity_poly.entity_id
_entity_poly.type
_entity_poly.pdbx_seq_one_letter_code
_entity_poly.pdbx_strand_id
1 'polypeptide(L)'
;MIIDAALRTFGANGYKKASISDIAVAGGISKAMVFHYFGTKKALYLYLINLCGGTMMKEVNENFDNMIEEFNECLDMLKSNFYREEYL
;
A
#
# COMPACT_ATOMS: atom_id res chain seq x y z
N MET A 1 13.13 -5.96 -10.07
CA MET A 1 12.88 -7.16 -9.22
C MET A 1 11.52 -7.79 -9.59
N ILE A 2 11.26 -9.04 -9.21
CA ILE A 2 10.04 -9.81 -9.62
C ILE A 2 8.74 -9.08 -9.29
N ILE A 3 8.65 -8.53 -8.08
CA ILE A 3 7.45 -7.82 -7.59
C ILE A 3 7.10 -6.66 -8.52
N ASP A 4 8.08 -5.81 -8.81
CA ASP A 4 7.94 -4.62 -9.64
C ASP A 4 7.57 -4.97 -11.11
N ALA A 5 8.23 -5.98 -11.69
CA ALA A 5 7.88 -6.50 -13.01
C ALA A 5 6.46 -7.08 -13.05
N ALA A 6 6.07 -7.80 -12.00
CA ALA A 6 4.75 -8.40 -11.87
C ALA A 6 3.66 -7.34 -11.69
N LEU A 7 3.89 -6.32 -10.84
CA LEU A 7 2.98 -5.18 -10.67
C LEU A 7 2.72 -4.46 -11.99
N ARG A 8 3.76 -4.12 -12.74
CA ARG A 8 3.61 -3.49 -14.06
C ARG A 8 2.84 -4.38 -15.04
N THR A 9 3.21 -5.66 -15.12
CA THR A 9 2.60 -6.58 -16.08
C THR A 9 1.13 -6.85 -15.76
N PHE A 10 0.80 -7.11 -14.49
CA PHE A 10 -0.57 -7.32 -14.06
C PHE A 10 -1.40 -6.03 -14.10
N GLY A 11 -0.83 -4.89 -13.73
CA GLY A 11 -1.51 -3.60 -13.79
C GLY A 11 -1.87 -3.18 -15.22
N ALA A 12 -0.97 -3.40 -16.18
CA ALA A 12 -1.21 -3.05 -17.58
C ALA A 12 -2.17 -4.01 -18.29
N ASN A 13 -2.08 -5.31 -18.00
CA ASN A 13 -2.77 -6.34 -18.80
C ASN A 13 -3.92 -7.05 -18.07
N GLY A 14 -4.05 -6.86 -16.76
CA GLY A 14 -4.94 -7.62 -15.89
C GLY A 14 -4.49 -9.06 -15.68
N TYR A 15 -5.10 -9.74 -14.70
CA TYR A 15 -4.73 -11.12 -14.33
C TYR A 15 -4.84 -12.11 -15.49
N LYS A 16 -5.89 -12.04 -16.32
CA LYS A 16 -6.10 -13.04 -17.39
C LYS A 16 -5.02 -12.98 -18.47
N LYS A 17 -4.65 -11.78 -18.93
CA LYS A 17 -3.74 -11.61 -20.08
C LYS A 17 -2.26 -11.61 -19.71
N ALA A 18 -1.88 -11.18 -18.50
CA ALA A 18 -0.49 -11.24 -18.05
C ALA A 18 0.03 -12.68 -18.01
N SER A 19 1.27 -12.97 -18.42
CA SER A 19 1.87 -14.29 -18.23
C SER A 19 3.10 -14.24 -17.31
N ILE A 20 3.43 -15.38 -16.68
CA ILE A 20 4.69 -15.51 -15.93
C ILE A 20 5.90 -15.32 -16.85
N SER A 21 5.75 -15.60 -18.16
CA SER A 21 6.81 -15.36 -19.14
C SER A 21 7.08 -13.87 -19.31
N ASP A 22 6.04 -13.07 -19.47
CA ASP A 22 6.17 -11.60 -19.63
C ASP A 22 6.79 -10.98 -18.39
N ILE A 23 6.38 -11.45 -17.21
CA ILE A 23 6.94 -11.00 -15.91
C ILE A 23 8.42 -11.35 -15.81
N ALA A 24 8.82 -12.55 -16.23
CA ALA A 24 10.21 -12.98 -16.20
C ALA A 24 11.08 -12.12 -17.14
N VAL A 25 10.60 -11.88 -18.36
CA VAL A 25 11.25 -11.00 -19.34
C VAL A 25 11.38 -9.57 -18.81
N ALA A 26 10.28 -8.99 -18.31
CA ALA A 26 10.28 -7.64 -17.74
C ALA A 26 11.17 -7.52 -16.48
N GLY A 27 11.36 -8.63 -15.75
CA GLY A 27 12.21 -8.70 -14.57
C GLY A 27 13.67 -9.02 -14.85
N GLY A 28 14.04 -9.36 -16.09
CA GLY A 28 15.40 -9.79 -16.44
C GLY A 28 15.81 -11.11 -15.78
N ILE A 29 14.86 -12.03 -15.56
CA ILE A 29 15.09 -13.29 -14.86
C ILE A 29 14.49 -14.48 -15.61
N SER A 30 14.79 -15.70 -15.17
CA SER A 30 14.17 -16.90 -15.74
C SER A 30 12.75 -17.13 -15.21
N LYS A 31 11.92 -17.79 -16.03
CA LYS A 31 10.58 -18.25 -15.65
C LYS A 31 10.64 -19.18 -14.43
N ALA A 32 11.68 -20.01 -14.35
CA ALA A 32 11.91 -20.93 -13.23
C ALA A 32 12.10 -20.19 -11.90
N MET A 33 12.80 -19.05 -11.90
CA MET A 33 12.96 -18.23 -10.68
C MET A 33 11.62 -17.67 -10.20
N VAL A 34 10.73 -17.23 -11.09
CA VAL A 34 9.39 -16.75 -10.69
C VAL A 34 8.60 -17.87 -10.01
N PHE A 35 8.63 -19.08 -10.57
CA PHE A 35 7.97 -20.24 -9.97
C PHE A 35 8.63 -20.71 -8.67
N HIS A 36 9.96 -20.59 -8.57
CA HIS A 36 10.68 -20.93 -7.35
C HIS A 36 10.22 -20.06 -6.16
N TYR A 37 10.03 -18.75 -6.38
CA TYR A 37 9.60 -17.84 -5.31
C TYR A 37 8.10 -17.89 -5.00
N PHE A 38 7.25 -18.01 -6.03
CA PHE A 38 5.81 -17.80 -5.86
C PHE A 38 4.96 -19.05 -6.15
N GLY A 39 5.53 -20.10 -6.74
CA GLY A 39 4.86 -21.37 -7.04
C GLY A 39 3.85 -21.30 -8.20
N THR A 40 2.94 -20.32 -8.20
CA THR A 40 1.92 -20.17 -9.24
C THR A 40 1.67 -18.70 -9.58
N LYS A 41 1.12 -18.45 -10.78
CA LYS A 41 0.65 -17.12 -11.19
C LYS A 41 -0.40 -16.55 -10.23
N LYS A 42 -1.30 -17.40 -9.74
CA LYS A 42 -2.33 -17.01 -8.76
C LYS A 42 -1.71 -16.57 -7.45
N ALA A 43 -0.76 -17.34 -6.92
CA ALA A 43 -0.08 -17.02 -5.68
C ALA A 43 0.73 -15.72 -5.78
N LEU A 44 1.46 -15.49 -6.87
CA LEU A 44 2.11 -14.22 -7.13
C LEU A 44 1.10 -13.06 -7.17
N TYR A 45 -0.02 -13.23 -7.88
CA TYR A 45 -1.04 -12.19 -7.96
C TYR A 45 -1.66 -11.85 -6.60
N LEU A 46 -2.04 -12.87 -5.81
CA LEU A 46 -2.60 -12.68 -4.47
C LEU A 46 -1.58 -12.04 -3.51
N TYR A 47 -0.31 -12.42 -3.61
CA TYR A 47 0.77 -11.76 -2.88
C TYR A 47 0.80 -10.26 -3.16
N LEU A 48 0.72 -9.86 -4.44
CA LEU A 48 0.71 -8.44 -4.82
C LEU A 48 -0.53 -7.71 -4.32
N ILE A 49 -1.71 -8.34 -4.38
CA ILE A 49 -2.95 -7.75 -3.84
C ILE A 49 -2.81 -7.49 -2.34
N ASN A 50 -2.29 -8.46 -1.59
CA ASN A 50 -2.07 -8.29 -0.14
C ASN A 50 -1.02 -7.22 0.15
N LEU A 51 0.07 -7.18 -0.63
CA LEU A 51 1.12 -6.17 -0.49
C LEU A 51 0.57 -4.75 -0.73
N CYS A 52 -0.12 -4.55 -1.85
CA CYS A 52 -0.67 -3.23 -2.21
C CYS A 52 -1.78 -2.81 -1.27
N GLY A 53 -2.68 -3.74 -0.93
CA GLY A 53 -3.78 -3.49 0.01
C GLY A 53 -3.28 -3.17 1.41
N GLY A 54 -2.28 -3.89 1.91
CA GLY A 54 -1.68 -3.64 3.22
C GLY A 54 -0.95 -2.30 3.29
N THR A 55 -0.24 -1.93 2.22
CA THR A 55 0.38 -0.60 2.09
C THR A 55 -0.71 0.47 2.14
N MET A 56 -1.64 0.46 1.18
CA MET A 56 -2.72 1.45 1.09
C MET A 56 -3.54 1.59 2.38
N MET A 57 -3.86 0.49 3.06
CA MET A 57 -4.56 0.53 4.36
C MET A 57 -3.71 1.20 5.45
N LYS A 58 -2.40 0.96 5.47
CA LYS A 58 -1.50 1.58 6.42
C LYS A 58 -1.46 3.10 6.22
N GLU A 59 -1.29 3.59 4.99
CA GLU A 59 -1.28 5.04 4.75
C GLU A 59 -2.63 5.70 5.04
N VAL A 60 -3.74 5.00 4.77
CA VAL A 60 -5.07 5.51 5.17
C VAL A 60 -5.18 5.64 6.69
N ASN A 61 -4.77 4.62 7.44
CA ASN A 61 -4.82 4.65 8.91
C ASN A 61 -3.94 5.77 9.48
N GLU A 62 -2.70 5.89 9.00
CA GLU A 62 -1.78 6.95 9.46
C GLU A 62 -2.35 8.36 9.22
N ASN A 63 -3.01 8.58 8.08
CA ASN A 63 -3.66 9.86 7.80
C ASN A 63 -4.84 10.15 8.74
N PHE A 64 -5.61 9.12 9.10
CA PHE A 64 -6.70 9.27 10.07
C PHE A 64 -6.18 9.59 11.48
N ASP A 65 -5.14 8.89 11.92
CA ASP A 65 -4.53 9.12 13.24
C ASP A 65 -3.98 10.55 13.35
N ASN A 66 -3.27 11.02 12.32
CA ASN A 66 -2.76 12.39 12.26
C ASN A 66 -3.89 13.42 12.31
N MET A 67 -4.98 13.20 11.57
CA MET A 67 -6.15 14.09 11.59
C MET A 67 -6.79 14.19 12.98
N ILE A 68 -6.88 13.07 13.70
CA ILE A 68 -7.41 13.04 15.06
C ILE A 68 -6.51 13.82 16.02
N GLU A 69 -5.19 13.67 15.89
CA GLU A 69 -4.21 14.40 16.70
C GLU A 69 -4.31 15.91 16.47
N GLU A 70 -4.32 16.37 15.21
CA GLU A 70 -4.49 17.78 14.84
C GLU A 70 -5.80 18.37 15.39
N PHE A 71 -6.88 17.59 15.35
CA PHE A 71 -8.17 18.01 15.89
C PHE A 71 -8.12 18.15 17.42
N ASN A 72 -7.48 17.21 18.12
CA ASN A 72 -7.32 17.26 19.57
C ASN A 72 -6.48 18.48 20.00
N GLU A 73 -5.38 18.77 19.30
CA GLU A 73 -4.58 19.97 19.53
C GLU A 73 -5.40 21.25 19.36
N CYS A 74 -6.24 21.33 18.32
CA CYS A 74 -7.14 22.45 18.12
C CYS A 74 -8.14 22.61 19.27
N LEU A 75 -8.71 21.51 19.77
CA LEU A 75 -9.63 21.56 20.91
C LEU A 75 -8.93 22.06 22.19
N ASP A 76 -7.69 21.62 22.43
CA ASP A 76 -6.93 22.05 23.60
C ASP A 76 -6.56 23.53 23.54
N MET A 77 -6.20 24.04 22.36
CA MET A 77 -6.05 25.48 22.13
C MET A 77 -7.33 26.26 22.43
N LEU A 78 -8.48 25.80 21.92
CA LEU A 78 -9.78 26.44 22.16
C LEU A 78 -10.11 26.46 23.65
N LYS A 79 -9.99 25.33 24.36
CA LYS A 79 -10.17 25.27 25.82
C LYS A 79 -9.28 26.29 26.52
N SER A 80 -7.99 26.35 26.16
CA SER A 80 -7.03 27.25 26.80
C SER A 80 -7.35 28.76 26.62
N ASN A 81 -8.08 29.11 25.57
CA ASN A 81 -8.54 30.48 25.32
C ASN A 81 -9.82 30.82 26.10
N PHE A 82 -10.77 29.88 26.22
CA PHE A 82 -12.02 30.11 26.97
C PHE A 82 -11.81 30.14 28.49
N TYR A 83 -10.86 29.39 29.05
CA TYR A 83 -10.60 29.40 30.51
C TYR A 83 -9.73 30.57 30.99
N ARG A 84 -9.28 31.46 30.10
CA ARG A 84 -8.48 32.65 30.47
C ARG A 84 -9.33 33.91 30.69
N GLU A 85 -10.60 33.94 30.26
CA GLU A 85 -11.47 35.13 30.35
C GLU A 85 -12.36 35.19 31.61
N GLU A 86 -12.38 34.18 32.48
CA GLU A 86 -13.20 34.20 33.71
C GLU A 86 -12.49 34.76 34.98
N TYR A 87 -11.26 35.28 34.87
CA TYR A 87 -10.49 35.78 36.02
C TYR A 87 -9.84 37.17 35.83
N LEU A 88 -10.50 38.08 35.10
CA LEU A 88 -10.14 39.51 35.10
C LEU A 88 -11.36 40.41 35.37
#